data_AF-A0A661SNR6-F1
#
_entry.id   AF-A0A661SNR6-F1
#
_cell.length_a   1.000
_cell.length_b   1.000
_cell.length_c   1.000
_cell.angle_alpha   90.00
_cell.angle_beta   90.00
_cell.angle_gamma   90.00
#
_symmetry.space_group_name_H-M   'P 1'
#
loop_
_entity.id
_entity.type
_entity.pdbx_description
1 polymer ?
#
loop_
_entity_poly.entity_id
_entity_poly.type
_entity_poly.pdbx_seq_one_letter_code
_entity_poly.pdbx_strand_id
1 'polypeptide(L)'
;MTDYAKILINRNALATLKESIHIGSEVLKRKHAAYQSKLRKFELMNGMDTAVFTAMFGKGELGDKKEWLEWEHAASVENLLRRKLDELDEIRYES
;
A
#
# COMPACT_ATOMS: atom_id res chain seq x y z
N MET A 1 -5.81 25.65 0.46
CA MET A 1 -5.21 25.38 -0.87
C MET A 1 -4.20 24.26 -0.67
N THR A 2 -4.28 23.18 -1.44
CA THR A 2 -3.26 22.13 -1.44
C THR A 2 -2.01 22.69 -2.09
N ASP A 3 -0.85 22.55 -1.44
CA ASP A 3 0.44 22.99 -1.96
C ASP A 3 1.08 21.84 -2.76
N TYR A 4 1.53 22.13 -3.99
CA TYR A 4 2.06 21.12 -4.92
C TYR A 4 3.53 21.40 -5.23
N ALA A 5 4.38 20.37 -5.11
CA ALA A 5 5.71 20.40 -5.68
C ALA A 5 5.64 20.35 -7.21
N LYS A 6 6.39 21.21 -7.90
CA LYS A 6 6.46 21.25 -9.37
C LYS A 6 7.72 20.56 -9.89
N ILE A 7 7.57 19.73 -10.90
CA ILE A 7 8.68 19.03 -11.57
C ILE A 7 8.71 19.48 -13.04
N LEU A 8 9.87 19.93 -13.51
CA LEU A 8 10.08 20.29 -14.92
C LEU A 8 10.50 19.06 -15.72
N ILE A 9 9.79 18.80 -16.82
CA ILE A 9 10.10 17.72 -17.76
C ILE A 9 10.04 18.25 -19.19
N ASN A 10 10.68 17.56 -20.13
CA ASN A 10 10.49 17.85 -21.54
C ASN A 10 9.01 17.66 -21.90
N ARG A 11 8.39 18.64 -22.59
CA ARG A 11 6.98 18.58 -22.99
C ARG A 11 6.64 17.31 -23.78
N ASN A 12 7.56 16.86 -24.63
CA ASN A 12 7.39 15.64 -25.42
C ASN A 12 7.44 14.36 -24.56
N ALA A 13 8.02 14.43 -23.36
CA ALA A 13 8.10 13.30 -22.42
C ALA A 13 6.88 13.21 -21.50
N LEU A 14 5.98 14.20 -21.48
CA LEU A 14 4.82 14.22 -20.58
C LEU A 14 3.89 13.01 -20.82
N ALA A 15 3.67 12.64 -22.08
CA ALA A 15 2.85 11.48 -22.42
C ALA A 15 3.46 10.17 -21.87
N THR A 16 4.77 9.97 -22.10
CA THR A 16 5.51 8.80 -21.60
C THR A 16 5.54 8.75 -20.07
N LEU A 17 5.68 9.90 -19.39
CA LEU A 17 5.63 9.95 -17.93
C LEU A 17 4.25 9.55 -17.40
N LYS A 18 3.17 10.09 -17.98
CA LYS A 18 1.78 9.74 -17.62
C LYS A 18 1.54 8.24 -17.77
N GLU A 19 1.98 7.67 -18.88
CA GLU A 19 1.88 6.22 -19.15
C GLU A 19 2.68 5.41 -18.13
N SER A 20 3.91 5.81 -17.84
CA SER A 20 4.78 5.12 -16.87
C SER A 20 4.18 5.13 -15.46
N ILE A 21 3.62 6.28 -15.03
CA ILE A 21 2.92 6.41 -13.76
C ILE A 21 1.67 5.51 -13.74
N HIS A 22 0.91 5.48 -14.83
CA HIS A 22 -0.28 4.63 -14.95
C HIS A 22 0.07 3.13 -14.84
N ILE A 23 1.04 2.65 -15.61
CA ILE A 23 1.51 1.26 -15.55
C ILE A 23 2.00 0.92 -14.14
N GLY A 24 2.78 1.80 -13.53
CA GLY A 24 3.25 1.65 -12.15
C GLY A 24 2.10 1.52 -11.15
N SER A 25 1.08 2.38 -11.26
CA SER A 25 -0.12 2.35 -10.43
C SER A 25 -0.87 1.02 -10.56
N GLU A 26 -1.08 0.52 -11.78
CA GLU A 26 -1.75 -0.77 -12.01
C GLU A 26 -0.98 -1.96 -11.40
N VAL A 27 0.36 -1.95 -11.47
CA VAL A 27 1.19 -2.95 -10.80
C VAL A 27 1.03 -2.88 -9.28
N LEU A 28 1.04 -1.66 -8.70
CA LEU A 28 0.85 -1.46 -7.27
C LEU A 28 -0.55 -1.90 -6.81
N LYS A 29 -1.61 -1.62 -7.58
CA LYS A 29 -2.98 -2.08 -7.28
C LYS A 29 -3.08 -3.60 -7.23
N ARG A 30 -2.47 -4.30 -8.20
CA ARG A 30 -2.44 -5.78 -8.21
C ARG A 30 -1.72 -6.33 -6.99
N LYS A 31 -0.57 -5.75 -6.62
CA LYS A 31 0.16 -6.14 -5.40
C LYS A 31 -0.67 -5.87 -4.15
N HIS A 32 -1.29 -4.69 -4.05
CA HIS A 32 -2.12 -4.28 -2.93
C HIS A 32 -3.29 -5.26 -2.72
N ALA A 33 -4.02 -5.60 -3.78
CA ALA A 33 -5.09 -6.59 -3.74
C ALA A 33 -4.62 -7.99 -3.29
N ALA A 34 -3.42 -8.40 -3.69
CA ALA A 34 -2.84 -9.67 -3.25
C ALA A 34 -2.53 -9.69 -1.74
N TYR A 35 -1.98 -8.60 -1.20
CA TYR A 35 -1.73 -8.47 0.23
C TYR A 35 -3.02 -8.34 1.05
N GLN A 36 -4.02 -7.62 0.55
CA GLN A 36 -5.35 -7.60 1.16
C GLN A 36 -5.98 -9.01 1.21
N SER A 37 -5.82 -9.79 0.15
CA SER A 37 -6.27 -11.19 0.15
C SER A 37 -5.52 -12.05 1.17
N LYS A 38 -4.21 -11.84 1.33
CA LYS A 38 -3.39 -12.53 2.35
C LYS A 38 -3.87 -12.21 3.77
N LEU A 39 -4.16 -10.94 4.06
CA LEU A 39 -4.68 -10.50 5.36
C LEU A 39 -6.06 -11.11 5.64
N ARG A 40 -6.99 -11.06 4.69
CA ARG A 40 -8.32 -11.69 4.85
C ARG A 40 -8.25 -13.19 5.16
N LYS A 41 -7.32 -13.91 4.51
CA LYS A 41 -7.10 -15.33 4.81
C LYS A 41 -6.60 -15.53 6.24
N PHE A 42 -5.68 -14.69 6.69
CA PHE A 42 -5.19 -14.73 8.06
C PHE A 42 -6.30 -14.47 9.07
N GLU A 43 -7.13 -13.45 8.84
CA GLU A 43 -8.25 -13.10 9.71
C GLU A 43 -9.24 -14.26 9.83
N LEU A 44 -9.55 -14.91 8.70
CA LEU A 44 -10.40 -16.09 8.67
C LEU A 44 -9.79 -17.29 9.42
N MET A 45 -8.49 -17.54 9.25
CA MET A 45 -7.81 -18.68 9.89
C MET A 45 -7.69 -18.53 11.40
N ASN A 46 -7.53 -17.30 11.89
CA ASN A 46 -7.27 -17.03 13.30
C ASN A 46 -8.50 -16.50 14.06
N GLY A 47 -9.60 -16.21 13.36
CA GLY A 47 -10.80 -15.60 13.96
C GLY A 47 -10.53 -14.23 14.57
N MET A 48 -9.50 -13.54 14.09
CA MET A 48 -8.99 -12.29 14.67
C MET A 48 -8.83 -11.28 13.55
N ASP A 49 -9.50 -10.13 13.69
CA ASP A 49 -9.35 -9.05 12.72
C ASP A 49 -7.98 -8.35 12.83
N THR A 50 -7.61 -7.64 11.77
CA THR A 50 -6.33 -6.92 11.68
C THR A 50 -6.15 -5.88 12.80
N ALA A 51 -7.22 -5.25 13.28
CA ALA A 51 -7.14 -4.21 14.31
C ALA A 51 -6.87 -4.80 15.71
N VAL A 52 -7.58 -5.87 16.06
CA VAL A 52 -7.39 -6.66 17.28
C VAL A 52 -5.98 -7.23 17.29
N PHE A 53 -5.53 -7.80 16.17
CA PHE A 53 -4.17 -8.30 16.06
C PHE A 53 -3.14 -7.20 16.31
N THR A 54 -3.27 -6.04 15.63
CA THR A 54 -2.34 -4.90 15.78
C THR A 54 -2.22 -4.48 17.25
N ALA A 55 -3.34 -4.43 17.97
CA ALA A 55 -3.37 -4.06 19.37
C ALA A 55 -2.66 -5.09 20.27
N MET A 56 -2.86 -6.38 20.02
CA MET A 56 -2.21 -7.45 20.80
C MET A 56 -0.71 -7.58 20.47
N PHE A 57 -0.34 -7.45 19.20
CA PHE A 57 1.06 -7.48 18.75
C PHE A 57 1.86 -6.33 19.36
N GLY A 58 1.32 -5.11 19.35
CA GLY A 58 1.97 -3.94 19.93
C GLY A 58 2.17 -4.02 21.44
N LYS A 59 1.39 -4.87 22.14
CA LYS A 59 1.55 -5.15 23.57
C LYS A 59 2.47 -6.35 23.87
N GLY A 60 2.94 -7.06 22.84
CA GLY A 60 3.72 -8.28 22.99
C GLY A 60 2.92 -9.50 23.46
N GLU A 61 1.58 -9.45 23.40
CA GLU A 61 0.69 -10.49 23.93
C GLU A 61 0.64 -11.75 23.04
N LEU A 62 1.10 -11.64 21.80
CA LEU A 62 1.03 -12.71 20.80
C LEU A 62 2.25 -13.65 20.82
N GLY A 63 3.34 -13.26 21.49
CA GLY A 63 4.61 -14.00 21.52
C GLY A 63 5.29 -14.12 20.16
N ASP A 64 6.29 -14.99 20.05
CA ASP A 64 7.19 -15.08 18.88
C ASP A 64 6.78 -16.14 17.85
N LYS A 65 5.50 -16.24 17.54
CA LYS A 65 5.07 -17.18 16.49
C LYS A 65 5.38 -16.59 15.11
N LYS A 66 5.93 -17.43 14.24
CA LYS A 66 6.27 -17.05 12.85
C LYS A 66 5.07 -16.47 12.08
N GLU A 67 3.88 -17.02 12.29
CA GLU A 67 2.62 -16.54 11.69
C GLU A 67 2.34 -15.06 11.98
N TRP A 68 2.72 -14.58 13.17
CA TRP A 68 2.52 -13.19 13.59
C TRP A 68 3.45 -12.23 12.86
N LEU A 69 4.70 -12.64 12.66
CA LEU A 69 5.68 -11.89 11.88
C LEU A 69 5.29 -11.85 10.40
N GLU A 70 4.80 -12.97 9.85
CA GLU A 70 4.33 -13.04 8.46
C GLU A 70 3.10 -12.17 8.21
N TRP A 71 2.23 -12.04 9.22
CA TRP A 71 1.10 -11.12 9.20
C TRP A 71 1.57 -9.66 9.31
N GLU A 72 2.47 -9.34 10.25
CA GLU A 72 2.93 -7.95 10.48
C GLU A 72 3.54 -7.40 9.21
N HIS A 73 4.37 -8.22 8.57
CA HIS A 73 4.93 -7.90 7.27
C HIS A 73 3.84 -7.65 6.22
N ALA A 74 2.82 -8.50 6.15
CA ALA A 74 1.74 -8.35 5.18
C ALA A 74 0.91 -7.08 5.42
N ALA A 75 0.61 -6.76 6.68
CA ALA A 75 -0.13 -5.57 7.07
C ALA A 75 0.67 -4.29 6.78
N SER A 76 1.96 -4.30 7.10
CA SER A 76 2.89 -3.21 6.81
C SER A 76 3.01 -2.94 5.30
N VAL A 77 3.13 -4.00 4.49
CA VAL A 77 3.20 -3.88 3.03
C VAL A 77 1.86 -3.42 2.44
N GLU A 78 0.72 -3.92 2.91
CA GLU A 78 -0.61 -3.46 2.47
C GLU A 78 -0.77 -1.95 2.70
N ASN A 79 -0.45 -1.49 3.92
CA ASN A 79 -0.57 -0.09 4.29
C ASN A 79 0.38 0.81 3.48
N LEU A 80 1.62 0.36 3.25
CA LEU A 80 2.58 1.06 2.39
C LEU A 80 2.07 1.18 0.95
N LEU A 81 1.52 0.10 0.39
CA LEU A 81 1.00 0.09 -0.98
C LEU A 81 -0.22 1.01 -1.10
N ARG A 82 -1.14 0.97 -0.13
CA ARG A 82 -2.30 1.87 -0.06
C ARG A 82 -1.85 3.34 -0.07
N ARG A 83 -0.92 3.72 0.81
CA ARG A 83 -0.38 5.08 0.86
C ARG A 83 0.22 5.52 -0.47
N LYS A 84 1.01 4.66 -1.12
CA LYS A 84 1.59 4.98 -2.43
C LYS A 84 0.52 5.18 -3.50
N LEU A 85 -0.54 4.38 -3.48
CA LEU A 85 -1.66 4.53 -4.42
C LEU A 85 -2.41 5.86 -4.16
N ASP A 86 -2.69 6.17 -2.89
CA ASP A 86 -3.30 7.44 -2.49
C ASP A 86 -2.45 8.64 -2.98
N GLU A 87 -1.13 8.60 -2.77
CA GLU A 87 -0.18 9.63 -3.24
C GLU A 87 -0.14 9.74 -4.78
N LEU A 88 -0.24 8.63 -5.51
CA LEU A 88 -0.28 8.65 -6.98
C LEU A 88 -1.59 9.23 -7.53
N ASP A 89 -2.71 9.02 -6.86
CA ASP A 89 -4.03 9.56 -7.25
C ASP A 89 -4.12 11.08 -7.06
N GLU A 90 -3.22 11.66 -6.25
CA GLU A 90 -3.10 13.10 -6.03
C GLU A 90 -2.22 13.81 -7.07
N ILE A 91 -1.48 13.08 -7.91
CA ILE A 91 -0.63 13.68 -8.95
C ILE A 91 -1.50 14.46 -9.95
N ARG A 92 -1.03 15.66 -10.30
CA ARG A 92 -1.66 16.55 -11.28
C ARG A 92 -0.67 16.89 -12.39
N TYR A 93 -1.19 17.08 -13.60
CA TYR A 93 -0.41 17.43 -14.77
C TYR A 93 -0.91 18.77 -15.31
N GLU A 94 -0.04 19.77 -15.36
CA GLU A 94 -0.29 21.05 -16.04
C GLU A 94 0.13 20.93 -17.51
N SER A 95 -0.61 21.55 -18.44
CA SER A 95 -0.42 21.42 -19.91
C SER A 95 0.25 22.64 -20.53
#